data_AF-D0UMN1-F1
#
_entry.id   AF-D0UMN1-F1
#
_cell.length_a   1.000
_cell.length_b   1.000
_cell.length_c   1.000
_cell.angle_alpha   90.00
_cell.angle_beta   90.00
_cell.angle_gamma   90.00
#
_symmetry.space_group_name_H-M   'P 1'
#
loop_
_entity.id
_entity.type
_entity.pdbx_description
1 polymer ?
#
loop_
_entity_poly.entity_id
_entity_poly.type
_entity_poly.pdbx_seq_one_letter_code
_entity_poly.pdbx_strand_id
1 'polypeptide(L)'
;GRSCLIPNQGYISEAGASVVDQKLMLNIVPKTKIVKLISETFNYMRIDREKARAKRAVLERFPMIGRRFHRIGLPPKVGSFQLFVENYKDAEFWLRRFESEALPDETKTGFQFEFEKLVALDYITRNTDRGNDNWLIQYIKTDSTETVDEDWNVVKPPELRIAAIDNGLA
;
A
#
# COMPACT_ATOMS: atom_id res chain seq x y z
N GLY A 1 -7.91 -6.94 -20.21
CA GLY A 1 -8.45 -6.31 -18.99
C GLY A 1 -9.75 -6.97 -18.61
N ARG A 2 -10.19 -6.87 -17.35
CA ARG A 2 -11.51 -7.35 -16.92
C ARG A 2 -12.59 -6.46 -17.51
N SER A 3 -13.59 -7.04 -18.18
CA SER A 3 -14.65 -6.30 -18.89
C SER A 3 -15.59 -5.53 -17.95
N CYS A 4 -15.67 -5.94 -16.68
CA CYS A 4 -16.47 -5.28 -15.65
C CYS A 4 -15.80 -4.07 -14.98
N LEU A 5 -14.51 -3.80 -15.26
CA LEU A 5 -13.76 -2.70 -14.66
C LEU A 5 -13.53 -1.57 -15.65
N ILE A 6 -13.56 -0.33 -15.15
CA ILE A 6 -13.30 0.85 -15.98
C ILE A 6 -11.82 0.86 -16.39
N PRO A 7 -11.50 1.00 -17.70
CA PRO A 7 -10.12 1.00 -18.16
C PRO A 7 -9.27 2.12 -17.54
N ASN A 8 -8.03 1.79 -17.17
CA ASN A 8 -7.00 2.74 -16.72
C ASN A 8 -7.37 3.57 -15.47
N GLN A 9 -8.24 3.03 -14.61
CA GLN A 9 -8.63 3.66 -13.33
C GLN A 9 -8.14 2.90 -12.09
N GLY A 10 -7.21 1.95 -12.22
CA GLY A 10 -6.74 1.17 -11.07
C GLY A 10 -6.16 2.02 -9.94
N TYR A 11 -5.45 3.11 -10.26
CA TYR A 11 -4.94 4.03 -9.24
C TYR A 11 -6.04 4.79 -8.46
N ILE A 12 -7.23 4.95 -9.06
CA ILE A 12 -8.41 5.53 -8.40
C ILE A 12 -9.03 4.47 -7.49
N SER A 13 -9.12 3.21 -7.95
CA SER A 13 -9.55 2.07 -7.13
C SER A 13 -8.70 1.93 -5.86
N GLU A 14 -7.37 1.97 -6.01
CA GLU A 14 -6.41 1.92 -4.89
C GLU A 14 -6.65 3.03 -3.84
N ALA A 15 -6.78 4.28 -4.32
CA ALA A 15 -7.05 5.40 -3.43
C ALA A 15 -8.46 5.33 -2.82
N GLY A 16 -9.43 4.80 -3.59
CA GLY A 16 -10.81 4.59 -3.20
C GLY A 16 -10.94 3.59 -2.04
N ALA A 17 -10.22 2.47 -2.09
CA ALA A 17 -10.16 1.50 -1.00
C ALA A 17 -9.69 2.15 0.32
N SER A 18 -8.64 2.99 0.26
CA SER A 18 -8.19 3.73 1.44
C SER A 18 -9.22 4.76 1.93
N VAL A 19 -10.03 5.36 1.04
CA VAL A 19 -11.12 6.25 1.45
C VAL A 19 -12.25 5.49 2.14
N VAL A 20 -12.65 4.32 1.61
CA VAL A 20 -13.68 3.46 2.22
C VAL A 20 -13.22 2.96 3.59
N ASP A 21 -11.99 2.46 3.69
CA ASP A 21 -11.36 2.03 4.94
C ASP A 21 -11.41 3.12 6.02
N GLN A 22 -10.98 4.34 5.69
CA GLN A 22 -11.02 5.48 6.61
C GLN A 22 -12.45 5.86 7.02
N LYS A 23 -13.41 5.76 6.09
CA LYS A 23 -14.81 6.12 6.35
C LYS A 23 -15.50 5.12 7.29
N LEU A 24 -15.13 3.86 7.19
CA LEU A 24 -15.66 2.76 7.99
C LEU A 24 -14.81 2.46 9.25
N MET A 25 -13.69 3.16 9.41
CA MET A 25 -12.74 2.98 10.52
C MET A 25 -12.23 1.53 10.63
N LEU A 26 -12.02 0.87 9.48
CA LEU A 26 -11.47 -0.49 9.45
C LEU A 26 -9.99 -0.48 9.81
N ASN A 27 -9.24 0.52 9.31
CA ASN A 27 -7.82 0.74 9.58
C ASN A 27 -6.92 -0.42 9.15
N ILE A 28 -7.27 -1.10 8.05
CA ILE A 28 -6.53 -2.22 7.47
C ILE A 28 -5.87 -1.86 6.14
N VAL A 29 -6.33 -0.82 5.43
CA VAL A 29 -5.68 -0.36 4.19
C VAL A 29 -4.59 0.66 4.54
N PRO A 30 -3.29 0.39 4.25
CA PRO A 30 -2.25 1.39 4.41
C PRO A 30 -2.62 2.64 3.61
N LYS A 31 -2.45 3.82 4.20
CA LYS A 31 -2.97 5.08 3.64
C LYS A 31 -2.51 5.27 2.19
N THR A 32 -3.50 5.36 1.28
CA THR A 32 -3.26 5.51 -0.16
C THR A 32 -3.95 6.76 -0.67
N LYS A 33 -3.21 7.58 -1.45
CA LYS A 33 -3.75 8.79 -2.08
C LYS A 33 -3.26 8.93 -3.51
N ILE A 34 -3.98 9.71 -4.31
CA ILE A 34 -3.57 10.09 -5.67
C ILE A 34 -2.51 11.18 -5.56
N VAL A 35 -1.35 10.96 -6.16
CA VAL A 35 -0.24 11.90 -6.16
C VAL A 35 0.29 12.14 -7.58
N LYS A 36 1.13 13.16 -7.72
CA LYS A 36 1.88 13.45 -8.95
C LYS A 36 3.37 13.41 -8.64
N LEU A 37 4.08 12.47 -9.23
CA LEU A 37 5.51 12.28 -9.00
C LEU A 37 6.32 12.38 -10.30
N ILE A 38 7.58 12.80 -10.16
CA ILE A 38 8.57 12.82 -11.24
C ILE A 38 9.77 12.03 -10.74
N SER A 39 10.20 11.03 -11.49
CA SER A 39 11.44 10.27 -11.25
C SER A 39 12.02 9.80 -12.58
N GLU A 40 13.33 9.86 -12.77
CA GLU A 40 13.99 9.36 -14.00
C GLU A 40 13.84 7.85 -14.21
N THR A 41 13.59 7.11 -13.11
CA THR A 41 13.36 5.67 -13.11
C THR A 41 11.98 5.28 -13.66
N PHE A 42 11.01 6.20 -13.72
CA PHE A 42 9.69 5.89 -14.28
C PHE A 42 9.75 5.70 -15.81
N ASN A 43 8.84 4.89 -16.35
CA ASN A 43 8.76 4.63 -17.78
C ASN A 43 8.17 5.82 -18.56
N TYR A 44 8.99 6.60 -19.25
CA TYR A 44 8.53 7.70 -20.11
C TYR A 44 8.76 7.39 -21.58
N MET A 45 7.93 7.98 -22.44
CA MET A 45 8.14 7.95 -23.88
C MET A 45 9.50 8.57 -24.22
N ARG A 46 10.17 8.02 -25.24
CA ARG A 46 11.47 8.53 -25.72
C ARG A 46 11.40 10.02 -26.03
N ILE A 47 10.30 10.48 -26.63
CA ILE A 47 10.05 11.88 -26.96
C ILE A 47 10.06 12.78 -25.70
N ASP A 48 9.50 12.32 -24.57
CA ASP A 48 9.48 13.10 -23.33
C ASP A 48 10.88 13.20 -22.72
N ARG A 49 11.66 12.11 -22.78
CA ARG A 49 13.06 12.08 -22.33
C ARG A 49 13.92 13.03 -23.17
N GLU A 50 13.80 12.98 -24.48
CA GLU A 50 14.56 13.86 -25.39
C GLU A 50 14.15 15.33 -25.25
N LYS A 51 12.84 15.62 -25.11
CA LYS A 51 12.37 16.98 -24.82
C LYS A 51 12.92 17.51 -23.50
N ALA A 52 12.94 16.69 -22.45
CA ALA A 52 13.50 17.07 -21.15
C ALA A 52 15.00 17.38 -21.25
N ARG A 53 15.77 16.55 -21.97
CA ARG A 53 17.21 16.76 -22.24
C ARG A 53 17.46 18.02 -23.05
N ALA A 54 16.75 18.22 -24.15
CA ALA A 54 16.91 19.39 -25.02
C ALA A 54 16.60 20.68 -24.27
N LYS A 55 15.51 20.73 -23.48
CA LYS A 55 15.17 21.90 -22.66
C LYS A 55 16.23 22.20 -21.61
N ARG A 56 16.80 21.16 -20.98
CA ARG A 56 17.89 21.30 -20.01
C ARG A 56 19.16 21.84 -20.68
N ALA A 57 19.55 21.29 -21.83
CA ALA A 57 20.70 21.77 -22.61
C ALA A 57 20.52 23.22 -23.09
N VAL A 58 19.32 23.62 -23.51
CA VAL A 58 19.03 25.01 -23.90
C VAL A 58 19.08 25.94 -22.69
N LEU A 59 18.59 25.52 -21.53
CA LEU A 59 18.70 26.31 -20.31
C LEU A 59 20.17 26.54 -19.93
N GLU A 60 20.99 25.49 -19.97
CA GLU A 60 22.42 25.56 -19.63
C GLU A 60 23.20 26.43 -20.63
N ARG A 61 22.89 26.34 -21.93
CA ARG A 61 23.61 27.06 -22.99
C ARG A 61 23.13 28.50 -23.19
N PHE A 62 21.84 28.76 -23.04
CA PHE A 62 21.22 30.07 -23.26
C PHE A 62 20.25 30.41 -22.11
N PRO A 63 20.76 30.88 -20.96
CA PRO A 63 19.94 31.11 -19.77
C PRO A 63 18.77 32.08 -20.00
N MET A 64 18.96 33.09 -20.85
CA MET A 64 17.93 34.09 -21.21
C MET A 64 16.73 33.48 -21.95
N ILE A 65 16.95 32.41 -22.74
CA ILE A 65 15.90 31.67 -23.45
C ILE A 65 15.31 30.60 -22.54
N GLY A 66 16.17 29.90 -21.77
CA GLY A 66 15.75 28.83 -20.87
C GLY A 66 14.82 29.27 -19.74
N ARG A 67 14.97 30.51 -19.23
CA ARG A 67 14.07 31.10 -18.22
C ARG A 67 12.62 31.22 -18.70
N ARG A 68 12.35 31.12 -20.00
CA ARG A 68 10.98 31.11 -20.55
C ARG A 68 10.31 29.74 -20.47
N PHE A 69 11.05 28.68 -20.13
CA PHE A 69 10.47 27.35 -19.98
C PHE A 69 9.73 27.23 -18.65
N HIS A 70 8.40 27.21 -18.70
CA HIS A 70 7.53 26.97 -17.54
C HIS A 70 7.75 25.62 -16.86
N ARG A 71 8.37 24.65 -17.55
CA ARG A 71 8.70 23.33 -17.00
C ARG A 71 9.94 22.77 -17.68
N ILE A 72 10.89 22.36 -16.85
CA ILE A 72 12.15 21.73 -17.23
C ILE A 72 12.19 20.35 -16.56
N GLY A 73 12.58 19.32 -17.31
CA GLY A 73 12.55 17.93 -16.85
C GLY A 73 11.35 17.13 -17.37
N LEU A 74 11.20 15.92 -16.82
CA LEU A 74 10.17 14.96 -17.22
C LEU A 74 8.77 15.40 -16.74
N PRO A 75 7.70 15.04 -17.45
CA PRO A 75 6.35 15.36 -17.02
C PRO A 75 5.97 14.56 -15.75
N PRO A 76 5.21 15.15 -14.80
CA PRO A 76 4.72 14.40 -13.64
C PRO A 76 3.72 13.32 -14.06
N LYS A 77 3.85 12.14 -13.45
CA LYS A 77 2.90 11.03 -13.60
C LYS A 77 1.93 11.02 -12.42
N VAL A 78 0.64 10.91 -12.75
CA VAL A 78 -0.43 10.63 -11.79
C VAL A 78 -0.43 9.14 -11.47
N GLY A 79 -0.58 8.81 -10.19
CA GLY A 79 -0.75 7.44 -9.73
C GLY A 79 -1.16 7.39 -8.26
N SER A 80 -1.45 6.18 -7.78
CA SER A 80 -1.67 5.90 -6.37
C SER A 80 -0.33 5.82 -5.66
N PHE A 81 -0.30 6.33 -4.44
CA PHE A 81 0.85 6.22 -3.55
C PHE A 81 0.36 5.74 -2.20
N GLN A 82 0.71 4.49 -1.90
CA GLN A 82 0.36 3.79 -0.68
C GLN A 82 1.55 3.83 0.28
N LEU A 83 1.28 4.05 1.57
CA LEU A 83 2.31 3.92 2.60
C LEU A 83 2.80 2.48 2.70
N PHE A 84 4.12 2.33 2.78
CA PHE A 84 4.74 1.03 3.02
C PHE A 84 4.49 0.57 4.47
N VAL A 85 4.23 -0.72 4.65
CA VAL A 85 4.08 -1.35 5.97
C VAL A 85 5.23 -2.31 6.23
N GLU A 86 5.81 -2.21 7.42
CA GLU A 86 7.00 -2.98 7.81
C GLU A 86 6.61 -4.23 8.61
N ASN A 87 7.41 -5.29 8.49
CA ASN A 87 7.26 -6.53 9.27
C ASN A 87 5.96 -7.32 8.99
N TYR A 88 5.34 -7.09 7.84
CA TYR A 88 4.25 -7.90 7.31
C TYR A 88 4.79 -9.01 6.40
N LYS A 89 4.05 -10.11 6.31
CA LYS A 89 4.25 -11.19 5.32
C LYS A 89 2.92 -11.54 4.67
N ASP A 90 2.98 -12.14 3.50
CA ASP A 90 1.81 -12.62 2.76
C ASP A 90 0.91 -13.47 3.67
N ALA A 91 -0.41 -13.31 3.55
CA ALA A 91 -1.33 -14.06 4.38
C ALA A 91 -1.18 -15.57 4.16
N GLU A 92 -0.94 -16.01 2.91
CA GLU A 92 -0.67 -17.41 2.60
C GLU A 92 0.46 -18.01 3.47
N PHE A 93 1.54 -17.26 3.69
CA PHE A 93 2.66 -17.71 4.50
C PHE A 93 2.25 -18.00 5.95
N TRP A 94 1.41 -17.13 6.54
CA TRP A 94 0.95 -17.29 7.92
C TRP A 94 -0.16 -18.31 8.06
N LEU A 95 -1.12 -18.33 7.13
CA LEU A 95 -2.22 -19.29 7.14
C LEU A 95 -1.70 -20.74 7.10
N ARG A 96 -0.72 -21.03 6.24
CA ARG A 96 -0.05 -22.35 6.20
C ARG A 96 0.62 -22.72 7.52
N ARG A 97 1.19 -21.74 8.24
CA ARG A 97 1.79 -21.98 9.56
C ARG A 97 0.74 -22.24 10.63
N PHE A 98 -0.40 -21.55 10.57
CA PHE A 98 -1.49 -21.74 11.52
C PHE A 98 -2.18 -23.09 11.38
N GLU A 99 -2.10 -23.73 10.20
CA GLU A 99 -2.52 -25.12 10.01
C GLU A 99 -1.62 -26.11 10.78
N SER A 100 -0.31 -25.87 10.83
CA SER A 100 0.64 -26.71 11.57
C SER A 100 0.72 -26.39 13.06
N GLU A 101 0.64 -25.10 13.42
CA GLU A 101 0.77 -24.57 14.77
C GLU A 101 -0.44 -23.69 15.06
N ALA A 102 -1.44 -24.25 15.74
CA ALA A 102 -2.67 -23.53 16.05
C ALA A 102 -2.39 -22.27 16.90
N LEU A 103 -3.03 -21.17 16.52
CA LEU A 103 -3.01 -19.93 17.30
C LEU A 103 -3.66 -20.12 18.67
N PRO A 104 -3.19 -19.44 19.72
CA PRO A 104 -3.93 -19.31 20.98
C PRO A 104 -5.34 -18.74 20.75
N ASP A 105 -6.31 -19.15 21.56
CA ASP A 105 -7.73 -18.78 21.36
C ASP A 105 -7.96 -17.25 21.36
N GLU A 106 -7.22 -16.51 22.18
CA GLU A 106 -7.28 -15.04 22.23
C GLU A 106 -6.82 -14.41 20.91
N THR A 107 -5.68 -14.87 20.36
CA THR A 107 -5.13 -14.40 19.08
C THR A 107 -6.03 -14.82 17.92
N LYS A 108 -6.62 -16.01 17.99
CA LYS A 108 -7.57 -16.49 16.99
C LYS A 108 -8.80 -15.59 16.90
N THR A 109 -9.31 -15.14 18.05
CA THR A 109 -10.43 -14.19 18.11
C THR A 109 -10.05 -12.83 17.53
N GLY A 110 -8.85 -12.31 17.87
CA GLY A 110 -8.33 -11.08 17.28
C GLY A 110 -8.13 -11.17 15.77
N PHE A 111 -7.59 -12.30 15.28
CA PHE A 111 -7.43 -12.57 13.86
C PHE A 111 -8.76 -12.60 13.12
N GLN A 112 -9.76 -13.29 13.68
CA GLN A 112 -11.10 -13.37 13.10
C GLN A 112 -11.70 -11.96 12.93
N PHE A 113 -11.55 -11.09 13.94
CA PHE A 113 -12.05 -9.72 13.88
C PHE A 113 -11.34 -8.88 12.80
N GLU A 114 -10.01 -8.99 12.69
CA GLU A 114 -9.26 -8.34 11.61
C GLU A 114 -9.68 -8.86 10.22
N PHE A 115 -9.91 -10.17 10.11
CA PHE A 115 -10.36 -10.79 8.86
C PHE A 115 -11.78 -10.36 8.46
N GLU A 116 -12.68 -10.19 9.42
CA GLU A 116 -14.03 -9.65 9.17
C GLU A 116 -14.00 -8.23 8.59
N LYS A 117 -13.04 -7.39 9.02
CA LYS A 117 -12.83 -6.07 8.41
C LYS A 117 -12.39 -6.18 6.95
N LEU A 118 -11.50 -7.12 6.63
CA LEU A 118 -11.07 -7.38 5.26
C LEU A 118 -12.25 -7.82 4.39
N VAL A 119 -13.06 -8.76 4.89
CA VAL A 119 -14.28 -9.23 4.21
C VAL A 119 -15.24 -8.06 3.97
N ALA A 120 -15.49 -7.22 4.97
CA ALA A 120 -16.36 -6.06 4.83
C ALA A 120 -15.84 -5.08 3.77
N LEU A 121 -14.54 -4.76 3.79
CA LEU A 121 -13.91 -3.90 2.79
C LEU A 121 -14.09 -4.45 1.38
N ASP A 122 -13.65 -5.69 1.15
CA ASP A 122 -13.65 -6.31 -0.19
C ASP A 122 -15.07 -6.55 -0.71
N TYR A 123 -16.03 -6.82 0.18
CA TYR A 123 -17.42 -6.96 -0.22
C TYR A 123 -18.04 -5.62 -0.64
N ILE A 124 -17.78 -4.55 0.12
CA ILE A 124 -18.31 -3.21 -0.16
C ILE A 124 -17.70 -2.63 -1.44
N THR A 125 -16.39 -2.79 -1.63
CA THR A 125 -15.71 -2.33 -2.84
C THR A 125 -15.90 -3.27 -4.03
N ARG A 126 -16.42 -4.48 -3.79
CA ARG A 126 -16.53 -5.56 -4.75
C ARG A 126 -15.19 -5.91 -5.40
N ASN A 127 -14.15 -6.03 -4.56
CA ASN A 127 -12.81 -6.38 -5.01
C ASN A 127 -12.84 -7.68 -5.83
N THR A 128 -12.29 -7.61 -7.05
CA THR A 128 -12.28 -8.72 -8.00
C THR A 128 -10.96 -9.51 -7.99
N ASP A 129 -9.96 -9.08 -7.21
CA ASP A 129 -8.60 -9.65 -7.20
C ASP A 129 -8.02 -9.95 -5.81
N ARG A 130 -8.85 -10.30 -4.82
CA ARG A 130 -8.32 -10.70 -3.51
C ARG A 130 -7.88 -12.17 -3.49
N GLY A 131 -6.59 -12.40 -3.73
CA GLY A 131 -5.90 -13.66 -3.40
C GLY A 131 -5.23 -13.62 -2.02
N ASN A 132 -4.78 -14.77 -1.49
CA ASN A 132 -4.07 -14.86 -0.19
C ASN A 132 -2.63 -14.29 -0.21
N ASP A 133 -2.15 -13.92 -1.39
CA ASP A 133 -0.93 -13.17 -1.67
C ASP A 133 -1.15 -11.65 -1.63
N ASN A 134 -2.40 -11.19 -1.80
CA ASN A 134 -2.74 -9.77 -1.92
C ASN A 134 -3.20 -9.12 -0.60
N TRP A 135 -3.05 -9.80 0.53
CA TRP A 135 -3.19 -9.19 1.85
C TRP A 135 -2.14 -9.76 2.77
N LEU A 136 -1.73 -8.96 3.73
CA LEU A 136 -0.59 -9.27 4.57
C LEU A 136 -1.02 -9.44 6.03
N ILE A 137 -0.27 -10.26 6.75
CA ILE A 137 -0.41 -10.46 8.18
C ILE A 137 0.91 -10.08 8.86
N GLN A 138 0.80 -9.28 9.92
CA GLN A 138 1.86 -9.05 10.90
C GLN A 138 1.48 -9.80 12.17
N TYR A 139 2.30 -10.76 12.57
CA TYR A 139 2.12 -11.50 13.82
C TYR A 139 3.22 -11.11 14.81
N ILE A 140 2.82 -10.44 15.88
CA ILE A 140 3.70 -9.95 16.95
C ILE A 140 3.60 -10.93 18.10
N LYS A 141 4.60 -11.81 18.22
CA LYS A 141 4.74 -12.68 19.38
C LYS A 141 5.15 -11.84 20.58
N THR A 142 4.67 -12.21 21.77
CA THR A 142 5.15 -11.60 23.00
C THR A 142 6.58 -12.05 23.23
N ASP A 143 7.55 -11.13 23.14
CA ASP A 143 8.94 -11.44 23.48
C ASP A 143 9.03 -11.69 24.99
N SER A 144 9.56 -12.86 25.36
CA SER A 144 9.93 -13.18 26.74
C SER A 144 11.30 -12.63 27.13
N THR A 145 11.85 -11.68 26.36
CA THR A 145 13.22 -11.17 26.55
C THR A 145 13.26 -9.64 26.51
N GLU A 146 13.74 -9.07 27.63
CA GLU A 146 14.28 -7.71 27.85
C GLU A 146 13.30 -6.60 28.31
N THR A 147 13.02 -6.56 29.62
CA THR A 147 13.70 -5.63 30.56
C THR A 147 13.18 -5.89 31.97
N VAL A 148 14.10 -6.11 32.91
CA VAL A 148 13.81 -6.13 34.35
C VAL A 148 13.75 -4.67 34.79
N ASP A 149 12.63 -4.00 34.51
CA ASP A 149 12.33 -2.72 35.15
C ASP A 149 11.03 -2.87 35.94
N GLU A 150 11.13 -2.49 37.21
CA GLU A 150 10.10 -2.57 38.24
C GLU A 150 8.93 -1.64 37.89
N ASP A 151 7.92 -2.15 37.20
CA ASP A 151 6.55 -1.66 37.29
C ASP A 151 5.60 -2.65 36.59
N TRP A 152 4.77 -3.35 37.39
CA TRP A 152 3.64 -4.21 36.97
C TRP A 152 3.68 -4.70 35.51
N ASN A 153 4.52 -5.72 35.22
CA ASN A 153 4.68 -6.32 33.90
C ASN A 153 3.36 -6.91 33.38
N VAL A 154 2.54 -6.09 32.72
CA VAL A 154 1.43 -6.56 31.88
C VAL A 154 2.06 -7.17 30.63
N VAL A 155 2.22 -8.50 30.65
CA VAL A 155 2.60 -9.27 29.46
C VAL A 155 1.55 -8.97 28.38
N LYS A 156 1.94 -8.23 27.34
CA LYS A 156 1.01 -7.91 26.25
C LYS A 156 0.63 -9.20 25.54
N PRO A 157 -0.67 -9.48 25.34
CA PRO A 157 -1.06 -10.66 24.58
C PRO A 157 -0.50 -10.55 23.15
N PRO A 158 -0.15 -11.68 22.52
CA PRO A 158 0.31 -11.69 21.14
C PRO A 158 -0.73 -11.03 20.22
N GLU A 159 -0.29 -10.10 19.40
CA GLU A 159 -1.14 -9.27 18.55
C GLU A 159 -1.00 -9.68 17.08
N LEU A 160 -2.11 -9.69 16.35
CA LEU A 160 -2.13 -9.93 14.91
C LEU A 160 -2.85 -8.79 14.20
N ARG A 161 -2.21 -8.26 13.16
CA ARG A 161 -2.77 -7.18 12.32
C ARG A 161 -2.83 -7.59 10.86
N ILE A 162 -3.86 -7.15 10.16
CA ILE A 162 -4.00 -7.34 8.70
C ILE A 162 -3.72 -6.04 7.97
N ALA A 163 -3.01 -6.14 6.84
CA ALA A 163 -2.87 -5.06 5.87
C ALA A 163 -3.47 -5.47 4.52
N ALA A 164 -4.49 -4.75 4.06
CA ALA A 164 -5.11 -4.92 2.76
C ALA A 164 -4.37 -4.08 1.70
N ILE A 165 -3.55 -4.75 0.89
CA ILE A 165 -2.77 -4.14 -0.20
C ILE A 165 -3.38 -4.48 -1.56
N ASP A 166 -2.84 -3.95 -2.66
CA ASP A 166 -3.25 -4.26 -4.04
C ASP A 166 -4.77 -4.23 -4.26
N ASN A 167 -5.35 -3.04 -4.14
CA ASN A 167 -6.79 -2.79 -4.27
C ASN A 167 -7.15 -2.17 -5.63
N GLY A 168 -6.29 -2.34 -6.64
CA GLY A 168 -6.42 -1.69 -7.95
C GLY A 168 -7.51 -2.24 -8.85
N LEU A 169 -8.15 -3.35 -8.47
CA LEU A 169 -9.14 -4.07 -9.27
C LEU A 169 -10.45 -4.31 -8.50
N ALA A 170 -11.00 -3.24 -7.92
CA ALA A 170 -12.32 -3.21 -7.28
C ALA A 170 -13.33 -2.39 -8.10
#